data_AF-A0A7T7S1W9-F1
#
_entry.id   AF-A0A7T7S1W9-F1
#
_cell.length_a   1.000
_cell.length_b   1.000
_cell.length_c   1.000
_cell.angle_alpha   90.00
_cell.angle_beta   90.00
_cell.angle_gamma   90.00
#
_symmetry.space_group_name_H-M   'P 1'
#
loop_
_entity.id
_entity.type
_entity.pdbx_description
1 polymer ?
#
loop_
_entity_poly.entity_id
_entity_poly.type
_entity_poly.pdbx_seq_one_letter_code
_entity_poly.pdbx_strand_id
1 'polypeptide(L)'
;MSSASYPPPSPSPAGGPAGPALGYPAQASAPVSPQAALPGRPTLFSGSTVHGRRGIRQLRHPVEMPLLWIGVVLTVLAYVAWVALVAWLLVDTEPTGTAKEVQALFVGEQANSEAQLLLALPGLPLLVWVARAFMYGRLRATGVQMSPTQFPEGYRMVVEAAAAFGMRRVPDAYVVLGNGQINAFASGHGFRRFVCVHSDLFEVGGSARDPEALRFVVAHEVGHLAAGHVSFWRVLVNQVVGYVPFLGLALSRSMEYTADNHGYAVAPRGVPGVVGLLGAGKYLGAHVNLHATADRAVREKGAWVHLVNWTATHPPLTWRAHALRDRSRPGRVMIRPKTAWFEAAGPVGYNRTAGWPTPAQVLEHMDRVSPRVVGAEEQFGRYPGLAYPVARDVVRLADPTPVSRPPRQPTGSVPAPEAGEPF
;
A
#
# COMPACT_ATOMS: atom_id res chain seq x y z
N MET A 1 -34.92 -6.81 -35.33
CA MET A 1 -35.40 -8.21 -35.37
C MET A 1 -35.56 -8.69 -33.94
N SER A 2 -36.82 -9.01 -33.60
CA SER A 2 -37.35 -9.75 -32.45
C SER A 2 -36.81 -9.54 -31.04
N SER A 3 -37.64 -8.89 -30.22
CA SER A 3 -37.70 -8.95 -28.77
C SER A 3 -38.12 -10.35 -28.29
N ALA A 4 -37.40 -10.91 -27.32
CA ALA A 4 -37.89 -12.01 -26.49
C ALA A 4 -37.76 -11.62 -25.01
N SER A 5 -38.90 -11.27 -24.43
CA SER A 5 -39.12 -10.99 -23.01
C SER A 5 -39.16 -12.29 -22.21
N TYR A 6 -38.29 -12.44 -21.22
CA TYR A 6 -38.35 -13.52 -20.22
C TYR A 6 -39.13 -13.04 -18.98
N PRO A 7 -40.04 -13.85 -18.42
CA PRO A 7 -40.76 -13.52 -17.19
C PRO A 7 -39.88 -13.75 -15.93
N PRO A 8 -40.16 -13.04 -14.81
CA PRO A 8 -39.40 -13.22 -13.57
C PRO A 8 -39.80 -14.53 -12.86
N PRO A 9 -38.87 -15.23 -12.18
CA PRO A 9 -39.21 -16.39 -11.37
C PRO A 9 -39.87 -15.97 -10.04
N SER A 10 -40.93 -16.69 -9.67
CA SER A 10 -41.65 -16.56 -8.40
C SER A 10 -40.87 -17.16 -7.21
N PRO A 11 -41.09 -16.70 -5.97
CA PRO A 11 -40.34 -17.14 -4.81
C PRO A 11 -40.88 -18.49 -4.27
N SER A 12 -39.96 -19.43 -3.97
CA SER A 12 -40.27 -20.66 -3.24
C SER A 12 -39.70 -20.64 -1.81
N PRO A 13 -40.31 -21.39 -0.87
CA PRO A 13 -40.37 -21.02 0.54
C PRO A 13 -39.21 -21.57 1.39
N ALA A 14 -39.04 -20.93 2.54
CA ALA A 14 -38.08 -21.28 3.59
C ALA A 14 -38.39 -22.62 4.29
N GLY A 15 -37.34 -23.30 4.75
CA GLY A 15 -37.46 -24.34 5.79
C GLY A 15 -36.35 -25.41 5.75
N GLY A 16 -35.31 -25.25 6.58
CA GLY A 16 -34.30 -26.29 6.86
C GLY A 16 -33.42 -25.90 8.06
N PRO A 17 -33.05 -26.85 8.96
CA PRO A 17 -32.85 -26.57 10.39
C PRO A 17 -31.46 -26.00 10.73
N ALA A 18 -31.43 -25.23 11.82
CA ALA A 18 -30.25 -24.60 12.39
C ALA A 18 -29.27 -25.63 13.00
N GLY A 19 -28.01 -25.59 12.55
CA GLY A 19 -26.88 -26.24 13.22
C GLY A 19 -26.32 -25.40 14.36
N PRO A 20 -25.60 -26.00 15.32
CA PRO A 20 -25.27 -25.36 16.61
C PRO A 20 -24.25 -24.23 16.44
N ALA A 21 -24.58 -23.07 17.03
CA ALA A 21 -23.74 -21.89 17.07
C ALA A 21 -22.54 -22.11 18.01
N LEU A 22 -21.33 -22.10 17.45
CA LEU A 22 -20.09 -21.93 18.21
C LEU A 22 -20.02 -20.47 18.70
N GLY A 23 -20.14 -20.29 20.00
CA GLY A 23 -20.17 -18.98 20.66
C GLY A 23 -18.84 -18.24 20.54
N TYR A 24 -18.86 -17.10 19.85
CA TYR A 24 -17.88 -16.03 20.02
C TYR A 24 -18.47 -14.97 20.96
N PRO A 25 -17.68 -14.34 21.84
CA PRO A 25 -18.18 -13.24 22.66
C PRO A 25 -18.56 -12.08 21.74
N ALA A 26 -19.84 -11.73 21.74
CA ALA A 26 -20.33 -10.51 21.14
C ALA A 26 -19.57 -9.34 21.77
N GLN A 27 -18.78 -8.62 20.98
CA GLN A 27 -18.34 -7.28 21.39
C GLN A 27 -19.61 -6.46 21.56
N ALA A 28 -19.91 -6.10 22.81
CA ALA A 28 -20.98 -5.19 23.14
C ALA A 28 -20.77 -3.90 22.32
N SER A 29 -21.64 -3.69 21.35
CA SER A 29 -21.78 -2.40 20.68
C SER A 29 -22.24 -1.43 21.78
N ALA A 30 -21.35 -0.54 22.20
CA ALA A 30 -21.74 0.56 23.08
C ALA A 30 -22.92 1.31 22.42
N PRO A 31 -23.99 1.64 23.15
CA PRO A 31 -25.08 2.40 22.60
C PRO A 31 -24.56 3.75 22.11
N VAL A 32 -24.76 4.04 20.83
CA VAL A 32 -24.41 5.33 20.23
C VAL A 32 -25.35 6.38 20.83
N SER A 33 -24.83 7.20 21.74
CA SER A 33 -25.56 8.33 22.31
C SER A 33 -26.10 9.24 21.19
N PRO A 34 -27.41 9.50 21.13
CA PRO A 34 -28.01 10.26 20.05
C PRO A 34 -27.89 11.75 20.31
N GLN A 35 -26.66 12.31 20.35
CA GLN A 35 -26.35 13.75 20.25
C GLN A 35 -24.85 14.06 20.42
N ALA A 36 -23.94 13.25 19.88
CA ALA A 36 -22.60 13.76 19.64
C ALA A 36 -22.71 14.89 18.59
N ALA A 37 -22.48 16.14 18.99
CA ALA A 37 -22.53 17.30 18.10
C ALA A 37 -21.74 16.99 16.81
N LEU A 38 -22.39 17.15 15.65
CA LEU A 38 -21.77 16.85 14.36
C LEU A 38 -20.40 17.53 14.28
N PRO A 39 -19.33 16.80 13.90
CA PRO A 39 -18.02 17.40 13.78
C PRO A 39 -18.08 18.65 12.90
N GLY A 40 -17.56 19.77 13.41
CA GLY A 40 -17.50 21.02 12.66
C GLY A 40 -16.83 20.82 11.30
N ARG A 41 -17.22 21.63 10.30
CA ARG A 41 -16.66 21.55 8.93
C ARG A 41 -15.13 21.70 8.98
N PRO A 42 -14.39 20.98 8.11
CA PRO A 42 -12.95 21.15 8.00
C PRO A 42 -12.61 22.60 7.59
N THR A 43 -11.75 23.25 8.36
CA THR A 43 -11.16 24.56 8.06
C THR A 43 -9.66 24.42 7.84
N LEU A 44 -9.01 25.50 7.41
CA LEU A 44 -7.54 25.52 7.28
C LEU A 44 -6.89 25.14 8.61
N PHE A 45 -7.45 25.57 9.74
CA PHE A 45 -6.87 25.38 11.08
C PHE A 45 -7.27 24.04 11.71
N SER A 46 -8.52 23.60 11.54
CA SER A 46 -9.03 22.39 12.19
C SER A 46 -8.58 21.08 11.53
N GLY A 47 -8.17 21.12 10.25
CA GLY A 47 -7.78 19.93 9.49
C GLY A 47 -8.96 19.02 9.11
N SER A 48 -8.65 17.84 8.57
CA SER A 48 -9.61 16.83 8.10
C SER A 48 -10.22 15.97 9.22
N THR A 49 -9.58 15.91 10.39
CA THR A 49 -9.98 15.05 11.51
C THR A 49 -10.33 15.87 12.76
N VAL A 50 -10.96 15.23 13.73
CA VAL A 50 -11.20 15.80 15.07
C VAL A 50 -9.91 15.89 15.89
N HIS A 51 -8.87 15.16 15.52
CA HIS A 51 -7.55 15.15 16.16
C HIS A 51 -6.64 16.32 15.72
N GLY A 52 -7.16 17.22 14.88
CA GLY A 52 -6.42 18.38 14.36
C GLY A 52 -5.37 18.01 13.30
N ARG A 53 -4.50 18.97 12.95
CA ARG A 53 -3.49 18.81 11.89
C ARG A 53 -2.46 17.70 12.16
N ARG A 54 -2.26 17.35 13.44
CA ARG A 54 -1.34 16.28 13.85
C ARG A 54 -1.96 14.90 13.76
N GLY A 55 -3.25 14.73 13.47
CA GLY A 55 -3.89 13.41 13.39
C GLY A 55 -3.68 12.58 14.66
N ILE A 56 -3.73 11.24 14.54
CA ILE A 56 -3.59 10.31 15.65
C ILE A 56 -2.09 10.07 15.92
N ARG A 57 -1.57 10.60 17.04
CA ARG A 57 -0.13 10.55 17.35
C ARG A 57 0.41 9.12 17.47
N GLN A 58 -0.36 8.22 18.05
CA GLN A 58 0.03 6.82 18.29
C GLN A 58 0.24 6.05 16.98
N LEU A 59 -0.43 6.47 15.89
CA LEU A 59 -0.31 5.84 14.59
C LEU A 59 0.76 6.50 13.71
N ARG A 60 1.44 7.56 14.17
CA ARG A 60 2.50 8.19 13.38
C ARG A 60 3.85 7.53 13.59
N HIS A 61 4.56 7.37 12.50
CA HIS A 61 5.96 7.00 12.53
C HIS A 61 6.79 8.11 13.20
N PRO A 62 7.67 7.80 14.16
CA PRO A 62 8.35 8.80 14.98
C PRO A 62 9.24 9.76 14.19
N VAL A 63 9.81 9.32 13.06
CA VAL A 63 10.67 10.18 12.22
C VAL A 63 9.91 11.02 11.20
N GLU A 64 8.62 10.79 11.00
CA GLU A 64 7.84 11.47 9.97
C GLU A 64 7.80 12.99 10.19
N MET A 65 7.44 13.42 11.41
CA MET A 65 7.34 14.85 11.74
C MET A 65 8.70 15.55 11.77
N PRO A 66 9.77 14.99 12.37
CA PRO A 66 11.11 15.56 12.25
C PRO A 66 11.56 15.78 10.80
N LEU A 67 11.39 14.78 9.92
CA LEU A 67 11.74 14.91 8.50
C LEU A 67 10.90 15.97 7.80
N LEU A 68 9.61 16.05 8.12
CA LEU A 68 8.72 17.08 7.59
C LEU A 68 9.15 18.49 8.02
N TRP A 69 9.55 18.69 9.27
CA TRP A 69 10.01 20.00 9.75
C TRP A 69 11.32 20.44 9.12
N ILE A 70 12.28 19.51 8.95
CA ILE A 70 13.49 19.79 8.15
C ILE A 70 13.06 20.25 6.75
N GLY A 71 12.11 19.54 6.15
CA GLY A 71 11.56 19.89 4.85
C GLY A 71 10.90 21.28 4.80
N VAL A 72 10.13 21.64 5.83
CA VAL A 72 9.52 22.98 5.96
C VAL A 72 10.61 24.05 6.02
N VAL A 73 11.64 23.87 6.82
CA VAL A 73 12.75 24.83 6.95
C VAL A 73 13.47 25.00 5.61
N LEU A 74 13.82 23.91 4.93
CA LEU A 74 14.44 23.96 3.60
C LEU A 74 13.54 24.65 2.57
N THR A 75 12.23 24.41 2.64
CA THR A 75 11.25 25.09 1.78
C THR A 75 11.25 26.58 2.04
N VAL A 76 11.16 27.02 3.30
CA VAL A 76 11.19 28.44 3.66
C VAL A 76 12.49 29.10 3.19
N LEU A 77 13.64 28.46 3.42
CA LEU A 77 14.93 28.97 2.96
C LEU A 77 14.99 29.11 1.43
N ALA A 78 14.47 28.13 0.69
CA ALA A 78 14.41 28.20 -0.77
C ALA A 78 13.56 29.38 -1.26
N TYR A 79 12.40 29.63 -0.63
CA TYR A 79 11.57 30.79 -0.97
C TYR A 79 12.24 32.12 -0.58
N VAL A 80 12.93 32.20 0.56
CA VAL A 80 13.69 33.39 0.95
C VAL A 80 14.81 33.68 -0.06
N ALA A 81 15.57 32.66 -0.43
CA ALA A 81 16.63 32.79 -1.44
C ALA A 81 16.06 33.22 -2.80
N TRP A 82 14.92 32.66 -3.19
CA TRP A 82 14.22 33.04 -4.41
C TRP A 82 13.74 34.51 -4.38
N VAL A 83 13.14 34.97 -3.28
CA VAL A 83 12.73 36.39 -3.13
C VAL A 83 13.95 37.32 -3.23
N ALA A 84 15.05 36.96 -2.57
CA ALA A 84 16.29 37.74 -2.64
C ALA A 84 16.86 37.79 -4.05
N LEU A 85 16.85 36.66 -4.79
CA LEU A 85 17.27 36.59 -6.19
C LEU A 85 16.43 37.50 -7.07
N VAL A 86 15.09 37.44 -6.97
CA VAL A 86 14.20 38.29 -7.76
C VAL A 86 14.38 39.76 -7.42
N ALA A 87 14.48 40.10 -6.14
CA ALA A 87 14.73 41.48 -5.72
C ALA A 87 16.06 42.00 -6.29
N TRP A 88 17.12 41.18 -6.25
CA TRP A 88 18.41 41.53 -6.83
C TRP A 88 18.32 41.74 -8.35
N LEU A 89 17.68 40.82 -9.09
CA LEU A 89 17.48 40.94 -10.55
C LEU A 89 16.68 42.19 -10.95
N LEU A 90 15.80 42.68 -10.08
CA LEU A 90 14.98 43.88 -10.32
C LEU A 90 15.69 45.19 -9.95
N VAL A 91 16.62 45.16 -8.98
CA VAL A 91 17.30 46.35 -8.46
C VAL A 91 18.61 46.62 -9.19
N ASP A 92 19.39 45.57 -9.47
CA ASP A 92 20.71 45.66 -10.09
C ASP A 92 20.62 45.24 -11.56
N THR A 93 20.35 46.21 -12.44
CA THR A 93 20.11 45.95 -13.87
C THR A 93 21.39 45.90 -14.71
N GLU A 94 22.51 46.41 -14.19
CA GLU A 94 23.82 46.40 -14.86
C GLU A 94 24.94 45.86 -13.95
N PRO A 95 24.80 44.63 -13.43
CA PRO A 95 25.82 44.01 -12.60
C PRO A 95 27.12 43.83 -13.40
N THR A 96 28.25 43.85 -12.68
CA THR A 96 29.58 43.65 -13.25
C THR A 96 30.25 42.39 -12.71
N GLY A 97 31.24 41.86 -13.45
CA GLY A 97 31.95 40.63 -13.06
C GLY A 97 31.05 39.40 -13.01
N THR A 98 31.23 38.56 -11.99
CA THR A 98 30.51 37.28 -11.81
C THR A 98 29.00 37.46 -11.65
N ALA A 99 28.56 38.59 -11.10
CA ALA A 99 27.15 38.91 -10.95
C ALA A 99 26.44 39.04 -12.32
N LYS A 100 27.15 39.55 -13.35
CA LYS A 100 26.67 39.61 -14.73
C LYS A 100 26.47 38.24 -15.34
N GLU A 101 27.44 37.34 -15.13
CA GLU A 101 27.37 35.96 -15.63
C GLU A 101 26.18 35.22 -15.03
N VAL A 102 25.92 35.40 -13.73
CA VAL A 102 24.76 34.82 -13.05
C VAL A 102 23.46 35.43 -13.57
N GLN A 103 23.37 36.76 -13.70
CA GLN A 103 22.18 37.43 -14.24
C GLN A 103 21.84 36.93 -15.64
N ALA A 104 22.85 36.77 -16.50
CA ALA A 104 22.70 36.31 -17.88
C ALA A 104 22.07 34.91 -18.00
N LEU A 105 22.21 34.05 -16.97
CA LEU A 105 21.53 32.76 -16.92
C LEU A 105 20.01 32.89 -16.78
N PHE A 106 19.53 33.93 -16.11
CA PHE A 106 18.11 34.14 -15.81
C PHE A 106 17.42 35.09 -16.80
N VAL A 107 18.13 36.13 -17.25
CA VAL A 107 17.59 37.25 -18.05
C VAL A 107 18.59 37.63 -19.14
N GLY A 108 18.11 37.93 -20.35
CA GLY A 108 18.94 38.33 -21.50
C GLY A 108 19.08 37.23 -22.56
N GLU A 109 19.98 37.42 -23.52
CA GLU A 109 20.15 36.53 -24.68
C GLU A 109 20.65 35.12 -24.32
N GLN A 110 21.37 34.99 -23.20
CA GLN A 110 21.94 33.72 -22.72
C GLN A 110 21.05 33.03 -21.69
N ALA A 111 19.85 33.57 -21.44
CA ALA A 111 18.95 33.01 -20.46
C ALA A 111 18.56 31.59 -20.86
N ASN A 112 18.75 30.64 -19.93
CA ASN A 112 18.39 29.26 -20.16
C ASN A 112 16.99 28.96 -19.59
N SER A 113 16.28 28.04 -20.23
CA SER A 113 14.90 27.71 -19.84
C SER A 113 14.80 27.15 -18.42
N GLU A 114 15.85 26.50 -17.93
CA GLU A 114 15.90 25.93 -16.58
C GLU A 114 15.94 27.01 -15.49
N ALA A 115 16.78 28.04 -15.65
CA ALA A 115 16.87 29.16 -14.71
C ALA A 115 15.61 30.03 -14.78
N GLN A 116 15.04 30.24 -15.97
CA GLN A 116 13.74 30.90 -16.11
C GLN A 116 12.60 30.13 -15.42
N LEU A 117 12.64 28.78 -15.46
CA LEU A 117 11.68 27.96 -14.73
C LEU A 117 11.79 28.15 -13.21
N LEU A 118 13.00 28.39 -12.68
CA LEU A 118 13.20 28.74 -11.27
C LEU A 118 12.53 30.07 -10.91
N LEU A 119 12.46 31.05 -11.82
CA LEU A 119 11.70 32.29 -11.59
C LEU A 119 10.19 32.03 -11.52
N ALA A 120 9.69 30.98 -12.18
CA ALA A 120 8.29 30.58 -12.12
C ALA A 120 7.92 29.77 -10.86
N LEU A 121 8.85 29.57 -9.91
CA LEU A 121 8.64 28.81 -8.67
C LEU A 121 7.38 29.21 -7.87
N PRO A 122 6.99 30.50 -7.72
CA PRO A 122 5.74 30.86 -7.03
C PRO A 122 4.47 30.43 -7.76
N GLY A 123 4.55 30.07 -9.04
CA GLY A 123 3.46 29.46 -9.78
C GLY A 123 3.21 28.01 -9.38
N LEU A 124 4.18 27.33 -8.75
CA LEU A 124 4.09 25.91 -8.39
C LEU A 124 2.90 25.60 -7.47
N PRO A 125 2.59 26.38 -6.42
CA PRO A 125 1.35 26.20 -5.66
C PRO A 125 0.08 26.23 -6.51
N LEU A 126 -0.03 27.17 -7.44
CA LEU A 126 -1.19 27.26 -8.34
C LEU A 126 -1.25 26.06 -9.28
N LEU A 127 -0.12 25.67 -9.88
CA LEU A 127 -0.02 24.49 -10.75
C LEU A 127 -0.42 23.21 -10.02
N VAL A 128 0.09 22.98 -8.80
CA VAL A 128 -0.30 21.84 -7.96
C VAL A 128 -1.78 21.90 -7.61
N TRP A 129 -2.32 23.08 -7.32
CA TRP A 129 -3.74 23.26 -7.03
C TRP A 129 -4.61 22.91 -8.24
N VAL A 130 -4.28 23.42 -9.43
CA VAL A 130 -4.99 23.17 -10.69
C VAL A 130 -4.88 21.69 -11.09
N ALA A 131 -3.69 21.10 -11.03
CA ALA A 131 -3.48 19.69 -11.35
C ALA A 131 -4.35 18.77 -10.46
N ARG A 132 -4.44 19.09 -9.16
CA ARG A 132 -5.32 18.35 -8.24
C ARG A 132 -6.80 18.61 -8.46
N ALA A 133 -7.17 19.82 -8.89
CA ALA A 133 -8.54 20.15 -9.29
C ALA A 133 -8.95 19.29 -10.49
N PHE A 134 -8.08 19.22 -11.51
CA PHE A 134 -8.29 18.42 -12.70
C PHE A 134 -8.35 16.92 -12.37
N MET A 135 -7.46 16.40 -11.52
CA MET A 135 -7.52 15.01 -11.06
C MET A 135 -8.85 14.69 -10.37
N TYR A 136 -9.32 15.55 -9.46
CA TYR A 136 -10.60 15.34 -8.79
C TYR A 136 -11.78 15.45 -9.76
N GLY A 137 -11.76 16.42 -10.68
CA GLY A 137 -12.74 16.57 -11.74
C GLY A 137 -12.81 15.35 -12.65
N ARG A 138 -11.66 14.82 -13.08
CA ARG A 138 -11.55 13.60 -13.88
C ARG A 138 -12.13 12.40 -13.16
N LEU A 139 -11.78 12.18 -11.88
CA LEU A 139 -12.37 11.08 -11.09
C LEU A 139 -13.88 11.18 -11.01
N ARG A 140 -14.43 12.38 -10.82
CA ARG A 140 -15.88 12.62 -10.81
C ARG A 140 -16.54 12.37 -12.17
N ALA A 141 -15.84 12.67 -13.25
CA ALA A 141 -16.37 12.55 -14.61
C ALA A 141 -16.27 11.12 -15.18
N THR A 142 -15.23 10.37 -14.80
CA THR A 142 -14.90 9.09 -15.43
C THR A 142 -14.84 7.91 -14.46
N GLY A 143 -14.78 8.16 -13.15
CA GLY A 143 -14.71 7.11 -12.14
C GLY A 143 -16.10 6.61 -11.72
N VAL A 144 -16.17 5.38 -11.25
CA VAL A 144 -17.40 4.78 -10.72
C VAL A 144 -17.49 5.09 -9.23
N GLN A 145 -18.36 6.01 -8.83
CA GLN A 145 -18.48 6.44 -7.44
C GLN A 145 -19.02 5.32 -6.53
N MET A 146 -18.36 5.03 -5.42
CA MET A 146 -18.88 4.12 -4.40
C MET A 146 -19.98 4.81 -3.57
N SER A 147 -21.04 4.08 -3.23
CA SER A 147 -22.21 4.56 -2.49
C SER A 147 -22.90 3.40 -1.75
N PRO A 148 -23.95 3.66 -0.93
CA PRO A 148 -24.75 2.61 -0.31
C PRO A 148 -25.42 1.63 -1.30
N THR A 149 -25.53 2.00 -2.59
CA THR A 149 -26.14 1.17 -3.63
C THR A 149 -25.16 0.74 -4.72
N GLN A 150 -23.93 1.27 -4.74
CA GLN A 150 -22.91 0.97 -5.74
C GLN A 150 -21.57 0.68 -5.04
N PHE A 151 -21.07 -0.56 -5.13
CA PHE A 151 -19.97 -1.06 -4.30
C PHE A 151 -20.21 -0.84 -2.78
N PRO A 152 -21.34 -1.30 -2.22
CA PRO A 152 -21.72 -1.02 -0.83
C PRO A 152 -20.72 -1.54 0.20
N GLU A 153 -20.09 -2.69 -0.06
CA GLU A 153 -19.06 -3.26 0.83
C GLU A 153 -17.80 -2.38 0.86
N GLY A 154 -17.27 -2.00 -0.31
CA GLY A 154 -16.12 -1.09 -0.42
C GLY A 154 -16.42 0.29 0.18
N TYR A 155 -17.61 0.83 -0.07
CA TYR A 155 -18.05 2.08 0.53
C TYR A 155 -18.09 1.99 2.07
N ARG A 156 -18.61 0.88 2.61
CA ARG A 156 -18.61 0.63 4.05
C ARG A 156 -17.21 0.61 4.64
N MET A 157 -16.23 -0.04 3.99
CA MET A 157 -14.84 -0.03 4.44
C MET A 157 -14.27 1.39 4.53
N VAL A 158 -14.59 2.27 3.58
CA VAL A 158 -14.18 3.69 3.61
C VAL A 158 -14.83 4.42 4.78
N VAL A 159 -16.14 4.23 4.98
CA VAL A 159 -16.89 4.87 6.06
C VAL A 159 -16.39 4.42 7.43
N GLU A 160 -16.16 3.12 7.62
CA GLU A 160 -15.64 2.55 8.87
C GLU A 160 -14.23 3.06 9.17
N ALA A 161 -13.33 3.10 8.18
CA ALA A 161 -12.00 3.68 8.36
C ALA A 161 -12.07 5.19 8.66
N ALA A 162 -12.93 5.93 7.96
CA ALA A 162 -13.12 7.36 8.20
C ALA A 162 -13.64 7.64 9.62
N ALA A 163 -14.58 6.81 10.10
CA ALA A 163 -15.10 6.88 11.46
C ALA A 163 -14.01 6.53 12.49
N ALA A 164 -13.28 5.43 12.27
CA ALA A 164 -12.20 4.98 13.15
C ALA A 164 -11.10 6.02 13.33
N PHE A 165 -10.80 6.81 12.27
CA PHE A 165 -9.77 7.86 12.33
C PHE A 165 -10.32 9.26 12.64
N GLY A 166 -11.60 9.35 13.02
CA GLY A 166 -12.22 10.61 13.44
C GLY A 166 -12.27 11.66 12.32
N MET A 167 -12.48 11.23 11.07
CA MET A 167 -12.65 12.16 9.96
C MET A 167 -13.93 12.99 10.12
N ARG A 168 -13.83 14.30 9.85
CA ARG A 168 -14.97 15.23 9.97
C ARG A 168 -16.02 15.03 8.88
N ARG A 169 -15.61 14.47 7.75
CA ARG A 169 -16.45 14.16 6.59
C ARG A 169 -15.98 12.85 6.00
N VAL A 170 -16.90 12.00 5.57
CA VAL A 170 -16.57 10.80 4.81
C VAL A 170 -15.90 11.23 3.49
N PRO A 171 -14.74 10.67 3.11
CA PRO A 171 -14.13 10.91 1.81
C PRO A 171 -15.02 10.43 0.67
N ASP A 172 -14.97 11.09 -0.48
CA ASP A 172 -15.53 10.48 -1.69
C ASP A 172 -14.70 9.25 -2.05
N ALA A 173 -15.32 8.21 -2.60
CA ALA A 173 -14.63 6.99 -2.98
C ALA A 173 -15.01 6.59 -4.39
N TYR A 174 -14.03 6.19 -5.20
CA TYR A 174 -14.23 5.82 -6.59
C TYR A 174 -13.52 4.51 -6.92
N VAL A 175 -14.13 3.72 -7.80
CA VAL A 175 -13.48 2.63 -8.53
C VAL A 175 -13.08 3.12 -9.90
N VAL A 176 -11.85 2.83 -10.32
CA VAL A 176 -11.35 3.11 -11.67
C VAL A 176 -10.76 1.86 -12.30
N LEU A 177 -10.71 1.78 -13.62
CA LEU A 177 -10.07 0.66 -14.32
C LEU A 177 -8.58 0.62 -13.98
N GLY A 178 -8.10 -0.52 -13.48
CA GLY A 178 -6.68 -0.73 -13.18
C GLY A 178 -5.88 -1.35 -14.32
N ASN A 179 -6.52 -2.00 -15.29
CA ASN A 179 -5.88 -2.66 -16.44
C ASN A 179 -4.72 -3.59 -16.03
N GLY A 180 -4.89 -4.36 -14.95
CA GLY A 180 -3.87 -5.28 -14.43
C GLY A 180 -2.96 -4.66 -13.37
N GLN A 181 -3.03 -3.34 -13.15
CA GLN A 181 -2.27 -2.67 -12.09
C GLN A 181 -3.04 -2.66 -10.77
N ILE A 182 -2.45 -3.30 -9.75
CA ILE A 182 -2.94 -3.24 -8.38
C ILE A 182 -2.52 -1.91 -7.77
N ASN A 183 -3.48 -1.02 -7.56
CA ASN A 183 -3.23 0.29 -6.96
C ASN A 183 -4.45 0.83 -6.23
N ALA A 184 -4.20 1.66 -5.24
CA ALA A 184 -5.17 2.55 -4.64
C ALA A 184 -4.43 3.84 -4.25
N PHE A 185 -5.14 4.96 -4.21
CA PHE A 185 -4.53 6.20 -3.76
C PHE A 185 -5.54 7.12 -3.07
N ALA A 186 -5.02 7.91 -2.15
CA ALA A 186 -5.72 8.98 -1.46
C ALA A 186 -5.28 10.35 -1.98
N SER A 187 -6.23 11.27 -2.14
CA SER A 187 -5.91 12.67 -2.38
C SER A 187 -7.02 13.62 -1.89
N GLY A 188 -6.99 14.85 -2.37
CA GLY A 188 -7.87 15.91 -1.94
C GLY A 188 -7.75 17.14 -2.82
N HIS A 189 -8.74 17.99 -2.75
CA HIS A 189 -8.74 19.30 -3.38
C HIS A 189 -9.60 20.24 -2.52
N GLY A 190 -9.06 21.41 -2.18
CA GLY A 190 -9.63 22.26 -1.12
C GLY A 190 -9.82 21.48 0.19
N PHE A 191 -11.04 21.47 0.72
CA PHE A 191 -11.42 20.71 1.92
C PHE A 191 -12.00 19.32 1.62
N ARG A 192 -12.18 18.96 0.34
CA ARG A 192 -12.66 17.63 -0.05
C ARG A 192 -11.51 16.64 -0.03
N ARG A 193 -11.80 15.43 0.42
CA ARG A 193 -10.87 14.30 0.49
C ARG A 193 -11.52 13.16 -0.27
N PHE A 194 -10.70 12.39 -0.95
CA PHE A 194 -11.19 11.26 -1.73
C PHE A 194 -10.16 10.14 -1.79
N VAL A 195 -10.67 8.94 -1.97
CA VAL A 195 -9.89 7.73 -2.24
C VAL A 195 -10.30 7.16 -3.59
N CYS A 196 -9.34 6.54 -4.26
CA CYS A 196 -9.53 5.87 -5.53
C CYS A 196 -8.95 4.46 -5.42
N VAL A 197 -9.71 3.47 -5.86
CA VAL A 197 -9.34 2.06 -5.79
C VAL A 197 -9.39 1.50 -7.20
N HIS A 198 -8.30 0.89 -7.67
CA HIS A 198 -8.31 0.24 -8.98
C HIS A 198 -9.20 -1.02 -8.95
N SER A 199 -9.88 -1.29 -10.05
CA SER A 199 -10.74 -2.47 -10.24
C SER A 199 -10.01 -3.79 -9.96
N ASP A 200 -8.68 -3.82 -10.17
CA ASP A 200 -7.82 -4.99 -9.92
C ASP A 200 -7.69 -5.40 -8.45
N LEU A 201 -8.16 -4.56 -7.52
CA LEU A 201 -8.32 -4.92 -6.10
C LEU A 201 -9.65 -5.64 -5.80
N PHE A 202 -10.58 -5.64 -6.75
CA PHE A 202 -11.86 -6.37 -6.69
C PHE A 202 -11.80 -7.61 -7.58
N GLU A 203 -12.64 -8.61 -7.30
CA GLU A 203 -12.73 -9.83 -8.11
C GLU A 203 -13.92 -9.81 -9.07
N VAL A 204 -13.91 -10.80 -9.98
CA VAL A 204 -15.05 -11.13 -10.83
C VAL A 204 -16.27 -11.42 -9.95
N GLY A 205 -17.36 -10.66 -10.16
CA GLY A 205 -18.56 -10.71 -9.31
C GLY A 205 -18.68 -9.57 -8.29
N GLY A 206 -17.68 -8.67 -8.19
CA GLY A 206 -17.75 -7.45 -7.39
C GLY A 206 -17.42 -7.63 -5.90
N SER A 207 -17.25 -8.86 -5.42
CA SER A 207 -16.73 -9.14 -4.07
C SER A 207 -15.22 -8.96 -4.00
N ALA A 208 -14.69 -8.59 -2.83
CA ALA A 208 -13.25 -8.58 -2.60
C ALA A 208 -12.68 -10.01 -2.62
N ARG A 209 -11.54 -10.24 -3.30
CA ARG A 209 -10.82 -11.54 -3.24
C ARG A 209 -10.48 -11.90 -1.81
N ASP A 210 -9.97 -10.88 -1.13
CA ASP A 210 -9.46 -10.91 0.22
C ASP A 210 -10.03 -9.69 0.92
N PRO A 211 -11.24 -9.81 1.53
CA PRO A 211 -11.91 -8.67 2.15
C PRO A 211 -11.08 -8.00 3.23
N GLU A 212 -10.30 -8.78 3.99
CA GLU A 212 -9.41 -8.22 5.02
C GLU A 212 -8.24 -7.45 4.40
N ALA A 213 -7.64 -7.96 3.31
CA ALA A 213 -6.59 -7.23 2.61
C ALA A 213 -7.12 -5.94 1.95
N LEU A 214 -8.30 -5.98 1.34
CA LEU A 214 -8.93 -4.79 0.78
C LEU A 214 -9.25 -3.77 1.89
N ARG A 215 -9.81 -4.21 3.01
CA ARG A 215 -10.08 -3.35 4.17
C ARG A 215 -8.79 -2.71 4.70
N PHE A 216 -7.68 -3.44 4.74
CA PHE A 216 -6.37 -2.89 5.08
C PHE A 216 -5.95 -1.80 4.09
N VAL A 217 -6.01 -2.06 2.78
CA VAL A 217 -5.64 -1.09 1.73
C VAL A 217 -6.50 0.17 1.82
N VAL A 218 -7.82 0.02 1.97
CA VAL A 218 -8.73 1.16 2.14
C VAL A 218 -8.40 1.94 3.41
N ALA A 219 -8.16 1.27 4.53
CA ALA A 219 -7.78 1.93 5.77
C ALA A 219 -6.39 2.61 5.69
N HIS A 220 -5.46 2.05 4.92
CA HIS A 220 -4.16 2.69 4.60
C HIS A 220 -4.37 4.01 3.86
N GLU A 221 -5.17 3.99 2.78
CA GLU A 221 -5.48 5.19 1.99
C GLU A 221 -6.23 6.26 2.81
N VAL A 222 -7.25 5.85 3.57
CA VAL A 222 -7.95 6.78 4.48
C VAL A 222 -7.00 7.27 5.58
N GLY A 223 -6.02 6.45 5.98
CA GLY A 223 -4.91 6.81 6.86
C GLY A 223 -4.08 7.98 6.32
N HIS A 224 -3.76 8.01 5.03
CA HIS A 224 -3.11 9.17 4.40
C HIS A 224 -3.95 10.46 4.53
N LEU A 225 -5.28 10.35 4.41
CA LEU A 225 -6.21 11.47 4.59
C LEU A 225 -6.24 11.95 6.05
N ALA A 226 -6.31 11.01 7.00
CA ALA A 226 -6.39 11.27 8.43
C ALA A 226 -5.08 11.84 8.99
N ALA A 227 -3.95 11.33 8.51
CA ALA A 227 -2.61 11.79 8.86
C ALA A 227 -2.21 13.08 8.12
N GLY A 228 -3.07 13.61 7.24
CA GLY A 228 -2.84 14.88 6.54
C GLY A 228 -1.73 14.81 5.48
N HIS A 229 -1.36 13.62 5.02
CA HIS A 229 -0.31 13.38 4.01
C HIS A 229 -0.65 14.10 2.71
N VAL A 230 -1.95 14.15 2.38
CA VAL A 230 -2.47 14.78 1.16
C VAL A 230 -2.83 16.27 1.35
N SER A 231 -2.54 16.87 2.51
CA SER A 231 -2.86 18.28 2.74
C SER A 231 -2.05 19.18 1.81
N PHE A 232 -2.66 20.26 1.32
CA PHE A 232 -2.08 21.08 0.25
C PHE A 232 -0.68 21.60 0.62
N TRP A 233 -0.51 22.20 1.80
CA TRP A 233 0.79 22.70 2.25
C TRP A 233 1.85 21.60 2.32
N ARG A 234 1.48 20.39 2.73
CA ARG A 234 2.41 19.27 2.87
C ARG A 234 2.84 18.74 1.51
N VAL A 235 1.91 18.69 0.55
CA VAL A 235 2.25 18.38 -0.84
C VAL A 235 3.28 19.39 -1.37
N LEU A 236 3.10 20.69 -1.10
CA LEU A 236 4.09 21.71 -1.51
C LEU A 236 5.47 21.50 -0.89
N VAL A 237 5.52 21.22 0.42
CA VAL A 237 6.79 20.89 1.09
C VAL A 237 7.41 19.65 0.46
N ASN A 238 6.63 18.60 0.22
CA ASN A 238 7.13 17.38 -0.41
C ASN A 238 7.67 17.62 -1.83
N GLN A 239 7.08 18.54 -2.61
CA GLN A 239 7.61 18.90 -3.94
C GLN A 239 9.01 19.50 -3.84
N VAL A 240 9.23 20.43 -2.90
CA VAL A 240 10.55 21.08 -2.73
C VAL A 240 11.58 20.09 -2.18
N VAL A 241 11.19 19.30 -1.17
CA VAL A 241 12.09 18.36 -0.49
C VAL A 241 12.38 17.13 -1.35
N GLY A 242 11.52 16.83 -2.33
CA GLY A 242 11.75 15.78 -3.33
C GLY A 242 13.04 15.96 -4.14
N TYR A 243 13.52 17.20 -4.27
CA TYR A 243 14.79 17.50 -4.93
C TYR A 243 16.02 17.31 -4.03
N VAL A 244 15.83 17.11 -2.71
CA VAL A 244 16.92 16.85 -1.77
C VAL A 244 17.17 15.35 -1.74
N PRO A 245 18.34 14.86 -2.20
CA PRO A 245 18.63 13.43 -2.28
C PRO A 245 18.36 12.72 -0.95
N PHE A 246 17.70 11.56 -1.05
CA PHE A 246 17.28 10.69 0.07
C PHE A 246 16.28 11.29 1.06
N LEU A 247 16.26 12.60 1.30
CA LEU A 247 15.39 13.24 2.32
C LEU A 247 13.90 13.15 1.93
N GLY A 248 13.54 13.59 0.72
CA GLY A 248 12.16 13.52 0.25
C GLY A 248 11.63 12.09 0.20
N LEU A 249 12.47 11.16 -0.24
CA LEU A 249 12.13 9.74 -0.30
C LEU A 249 12.05 9.10 1.10
N ALA A 250 12.91 9.50 2.03
CA ALA A 250 12.81 9.06 3.44
C ALA A 250 11.53 9.58 4.11
N LEU A 251 11.15 10.83 3.86
CA LEU A 251 9.87 11.37 4.30
C LEU A 251 8.70 10.59 3.70
N SER A 252 8.75 10.28 2.40
CA SER A 252 7.77 9.43 1.72
C SER A 252 7.63 8.06 2.40
N ARG A 253 8.73 7.33 2.59
CA ARG A 253 8.71 6.03 3.26
C ARG A 253 8.20 6.11 4.70
N SER A 254 8.49 7.19 5.43
CA SER A 254 7.95 7.38 6.78
C SER A 254 6.43 7.62 6.80
N MET A 255 5.89 8.31 5.78
CA MET A 255 4.45 8.48 5.58
C MET A 255 3.77 7.15 5.27
N GLU A 256 4.39 6.30 4.44
CA GLU A 256 3.88 4.95 4.17
C GLU A 256 3.81 4.11 5.44
N TYR A 257 4.84 4.13 6.29
CA TYR A 257 4.76 3.42 7.58
C TYR A 257 3.67 3.97 8.51
N THR A 258 3.42 5.29 8.50
CA THR A 258 2.28 5.86 9.22
C THR A 258 0.95 5.36 8.66
N ALA A 259 0.81 5.27 7.33
CA ALA A 259 -0.39 4.74 6.70
C ALA A 259 -0.56 3.23 6.95
N ASP A 260 0.54 2.46 6.94
CA ASP A 260 0.56 1.04 7.36
C ASP A 260 0.04 0.88 8.79
N ASN A 261 0.40 1.80 9.70
CA ASN A 261 -0.13 1.79 11.08
C ASN A 261 -1.66 1.99 11.11
N HIS A 262 -2.21 2.83 10.23
CA HIS A 262 -3.66 3.03 10.11
C HIS A 262 -4.34 1.79 9.51
N GLY A 263 -3.77 1.22 8.44
CA GLY A 263 -4.24 -0.03 7.85
C GLY A 263 -4.29 -1.17 8.88
N TYR A 264 -3.20 -1.31 9.65
CA TYR A 264 -3.09 -2.32 10.70
C TYR A 264 -4.08 -2.11 11.85
N ALA A 265 -4.36 -0.87 12.23
CA ALA A 265 -5.29 -0.56 13.33
C ALA A 265 -6.72 -1.00 13.03
N VAL A 266 -7.13 -0.99 11.76
CA VAL A 266 -8.49 -1.38 11.33
C VAL A 266 -8.56 -2.85 10.90
N ALA A 267 -7.56 -3.34 10.17
CA ALA A 267 -7.60 -4.66 9.56
C ALA A 267 -6.29 -5.44 9.77
N PRO A 268 -5.90 -5.78 11.01
CA PRO A 268 -4.63 -6.47 11.27
C PRO A 268 -4.58 -7.86 10.62
N ARG A 269 -5.72 -8.51 10.44
CA ARG A 269 -5.85 -9.80 9.73
C ARG A 269 -5.57 -9.69 8.23
N GLY A 270 -5.62 -8.48 7.65
CA GLY A 270 -5.33 -8.22 6.24
C GLY A 270 -3.84 -8.25 5.89
N VAL A 271 -2.95 -8.22 6.87
CA VAL A 271 -1.49 -8.11 6.65
C VAL A 271 -0.92 -9.19 5.72
N PRO A 272 -1.17 -10.51 5.94
CA PRO A 272 -0.65 -11.55 5.05
C PRO A 272 -1.19 -11.40 3.63
N GLY A 273 -2.47 -11.03 3.49
CA GLY A 273 -3.11 -10.79 2.21
C GLY A 273 -2.52 -9.62 1.44
N VAL A 274 -2.25 -8.48 2.12
CA VAL A 274 -1.63 -7.29 1.49
C VAL A 274 -0.18 -7.56 1.08
N VAL A 275 0.60 -8.24 1.92
CA VAL A 275 1.97 -8.62 1.56
C VAL A 275 1.97 -9.55 0.34
N GLY A 276 1.04 -10.50 0.28
CA GLY A 276 0.91 -11.38 -0.87
C GLY A 276 0.44 -10.67 -2.13
N LEU A 277 -0.57 -9.81 -2.02
CA LEU A 277 -1.10 -9.00 -3.11
C LEU A 277 -0.02 -8.10 -3.72
N LEU A 278 0.76 -7.41 -2.89
CA LEU A 278 1.80 -6.48 -3.35
C LEU A 278 3.08 -7.19 -3.80
N GLY A 279 3.29 -8.45 -3.38
CA GLY A 279 4.45 -9.24 -3.77
C GLY A 279 4.28 -10.07 -5.03
N ALA A 280 3.11 -10.67 -5.23
CA ALA A 280 2.87 -11.60 -6.34
C ALA A 280 1.51 -11.40 -7.01
N GLY A 281 0.86 -10.26 -6.75
CA GLY A 281 -0.40 -9.90 -7.40
C GLY A 281 -1.61 -10.68 -6.88
N LYS A 282 -2.75 -10.43 -7.53
CA LYS A 282 -4.04 -11.00 -7.12
C LYS A 282 -4.09 -12.52 -7.25
N TYR A 283 -3.41 -13.11 -8.24
CA TYR A 283 -3.47 -14.56 -8.49
C TYR A 283 -2.53 -15.40 -7.62
N LEU A 284 -1.27 -14.96 -7.47
CA LEU A 284 -0.23 -15.74 -6.78
C LEU A 284 -0.06 -15.34 -5.31
N GLY A 285 -0.66 -14.22 -4.87
CA GLY A 285 -0.52 -13.72 -3.50
C GLY A 285 -1.00 -14.66 -2.40
N ALA A 286 -1.75 -15.73 -2.72
CA ALA A 286 -2.08 -16.79 -1.77
C ALA A 286 -0.87 -17.62 -1.32
N HIS A 287 0.19 -17.68 -2.13
CA HIS A 287 1.40 -18.48 -1.88
C HIS A 287 2.58 -17.66 -1.33
N VAL A 288 2.37 -16.36 -1.12
CA VAL A 288 3.40 -15.49 -0.55
C VAL A 288 3.36 -15.60 0.97
N ASN A 289 4.35 -16.29 1.53
CA ASN A 289 4.47 -16.43 2.98
C ASN A 289 5.00 -15.14 3.63
N LEU A 290 4.21 -14.56 4.55
CA LEU A 290 4.52 -13.33 5.28
C LEU A 290 5.86 -13.44 6.01
N HIS A 291 6.11 -14.56 6.69
CA HIS A 291 7.31 -14.76 7.50
C HIS A 291 8.57 -14.87 6.64
N ALA A 292 8.50 -15.61 5.54
CA ALA A 292 9.57 -15.71 4.57
C ALA A 292 9.90 -14.33 3.97
N THR A 293 8.88 -13.58 3.53
CA THR A 293 9.06 -12.23 2.98
C THR A 293 9.64 -11.26 4.00
N ALA A 294 9.16 -11.27 5.23
CA ALA A 294 9.64 -10.41 6.31
C ALA A 294 11.10 -10.69 6.70
N ASP A 295 11.49 -11.97 6.82
CA ASP A 295 12.86 -12.31 7.20
C ASP A 295 13.89 -11.95 6.12
N ARG A 296 13.50 -11.91 4.84
CA ARG A 296 14.39 -11.43 3.76
C ARG A 296 14.88 -10.00 3.99
N ALA A 297 14.14 -9.15 4.70
CA ALA A 297 14.59 -7.80 5.07
C ALA A 297 15.85 -7.81 5.94
N VAL A 298 16.06 -8.90 6.70
CA VAL A 298 17.20 -9.08 7.61
C VAL A 298 18.31 -9.86 6.92
N ARG A 299 17.98 -10.78 6.03
CA ARG A 299 18.97 -11.65 5.39
C ARG A 299 19.64 -11.02 4.18
N GLU A 300 18.90 -10.25 3.38
CA GLU A 300 19.47 -9.52 2.24
C GLU A 300 20.22 -8.27 2.72
N LYS A 301 21.48 -8.13 2.30
CA LYS A 301 22.41 -7.09 2.77
C LYS A 301 23.23 -6.55 1.60
N GLY A 302 23.94 -5.46 1.86
CA GLY A 302 24.87 -4.84 0.91
C GLY A 302 24.39 -3.49 0.40
N ALA A 303 25.31 -2.72 -0.18
CA ALA A 303 25.07 -1.35 -0.62
C ALA A 303 23.90 -1.24 -1.61
N TRP A 304 23.78 -2.18 -2.55
CA TRP A 304 22.71 -2.18 -3.56
C TRP A 304 21.30 -2.36 -2.96
N VAL A 305 21.15 -3.21 -1.93
CA VAL A 305 19.87 -3.39 -1.24
C VAL A 305 19.46 -2.11 -0.52
N HIS A 306 20.41 -1.42 0.11
CA HIS A 306 20.17 -0.13 0.75
C HIS A 306 19.86 0.97 -0.28
N LEU A 307 20.56 1.00 -1.41
CA LEU A 307 20.32 1.96 -2.48
C LEU A 307 18.90 1.84 -3.03
N VAL A 308 18.44 0.60 -3.29
CA VAL A 308 17.04 0.33 -3.69
C VAL A 308 16.04 0.89 -2.67
N ASN A 309 16.29 0.69 -1.37
CA ASN A 309 15.45 1.30 -0.34
C ASN A 309 15.52 2.84 -0.36
N TRP A 310 16.72 3.41 -0.51
CA TRP A 310 16.93 4.86 -0.43
C TRP A 310 16.31 5.62 -1.61
N THR A 311 16.27 5.01 -2.79
CA THR A 311 15.67 5.57 -4.01
C THR A 311 14.18 5.24 -4.18
N ALA A 312 13.59 4.43 -3.30
CA ALA A 312 12.17 4.08 -3.36
C ALA A 312 11.27 5.12 -2.66
N THR A 313 10.12 5.40 -3.27
CA THR A 313 9.04 6.23 -2.68
C THR A 313 8.28 5.49 -1.58
N HIS A 314 8.25 4.16 -1.65
CA HIS A 314 7.61 3.27 -0.68
C HIS A 314 8.65 2.35 -0.04
N PRO A 315 8.45 1.91 1.22
CA PRO A 315 9.32 0.90 1.81
C PRO A 315 9.32 -0.38 0.94
N PRO A 316 10.49 -1.00 0.71
CA PRO A 316 10.55 -2.28 0.01
C PRO A 316 9.62 -3.30 0.67
N LEU A 317 9.00 -4.16 -0.13
CA LEU A 317 8.02 -5.14 0.36
C LEU A 317 8.52 -5.94 1.57
N THR A 318 9.78 -6.38 1.55
CA THR A 318 10.37 -7.15 2.64
C THR A 318 10.46 -6.35 3.93
N TRP A 319 10.84 -5.07 3.87
CA TRP A 319 10.95 -4.18 5.03
C TRP A 319 9.57 -3.81 5.58
N ARG A 320 8.60 -3.58 4.69
CA ARG A 320 7.20 -3.39 5.07
C ARG A 320 6.61 -4.62 5.74
N ALA A 321 6.82 -5.81 5.16
CA ALA A 321 6.39 -7.08 5.75
C ALA A 321 7.03 -7.31 7.13
N HIS A 322 8.32 -6.97 7.30
CA HIS A 322 8.99 -7.03 8.60
C HIS A 322 8.32 -6.12 9.64
N ALA A 323 8.07 -4.86 9.28
CA ALA A 323 7.41 -3.89 10.15
C ALA A 323 5.95 -4.23 10.46
N LEU A 324 5.22 -4.85 9.53
CA LEU A 324 3.83 -5.26 9.75
C LEU A 324 3.73 -6.56 10.56
N ARG A 325 4.72 -7.46 10.43
CA ARG A 325 4.79 -8.70 11.20
C ARG A 325 5.13 -8.43 12.67
N ASP A 326 6.06 -7.51 12.94
CA ASP A 326 6.47 -7.12 14.29
C ASP A 326 6.14 -5.65 14.56
N ARG A 327 5.02 -5.42 15.27
CA ARG A 327 4.52 -4.08 15.61
C ARG A 327 5.14 -3.48 16.87
N SER A 328 6.05 -4.20 17.54
CA SER A 328 6.72 -3.71 18.76
C SER A 328 7.67 -2.54 18.48
N ARG A 329 8.07 -2.35 17.22
CA ARG A 329 8.99 -1.30 16.79
C ARG A 329 8.50 -0.59 15.53
N PRO A 330 8.83 0.70 15.35
CA PRO A 330 8.58 1.39 14.10
C PRO A 330 9.31 0.75 12.92
N GLY A 331 8.72 0.88 11.73
CA GLY A 331 9.34 0.47 10.48
C GLY A 331 10.69 1.13 10.23
N ARG A 332 11.59 0.43 9.55
CA ARG A 332 12.93 0.96 9.27
C ARG A 332 12.92 1.82 8.01
N VAL A 333 13.37 3.08 8.11
CA VAL A 333 13.36 4.02 6.97
C VAL A 333 14.66 3.99 6.16
N MET A 334 15.81 3.85 6.83
CA MET A 334 17.14 3.99 6.22
C MET A 334 17.98 2.72 6.31
N ILE A 335 17.96 2.04 7.45
CA ILE A 335 18.84 0.91 7.75
C ILE A 335 17.99 -0.32 8.04
N ARG A 336 18.33 -1.44 7.39
CA ARG A 336 17.65 -2.72 7.48
C ARG A 336 17.41 -3.19 8.93
N PRO A 337 16.34 -3.97 9.17
CA PRO A 337 16.14 -4.63 10.45
C PRO A 337 17.20 -5.71 10.73
N LYS A 338 17.34 -6.11 12.00
CA LYS A 338 18.39 -7.02 12.47
C LYS A 338 17.90 -8.41 12.89
N THR A 339 16.60 -8.59 13.14
CA THR A 339 16.06 -9.82 13.75
C THR A 339 15.13 -10.55 12.79
N ALA A 340 15.53 -11.76 12.40
CA ALA A 340 14.70 -12.73 11.68
C ALA A 340 14.06 -13.69 12.69
N TRP A 341 12.90 -14.27 12.34
CA TRP A 341 12.18 -15.21 13.21
C TRP A 341 12.49 -16.67 12.89
N PHE A 342 12.70 -16.99 11.61
CA PHE A 342 12.91 -18.36 11.16
C PHE A 342 14.31 -18.54 10.56
N GLU A 343 14.68 -19.79 10.29
CA GLU A 343 15.88 -20.09 9.51
C GLU A 343 15.67 -19.82 8.02
N ALA A 344 16.77 -19.64 7.28
CA ALA A 344 16.69 -19.48 5.83
C ALA A 344 16.45 -20.84 5.19
N ALA A 345 15.44 -20.94 4.32
CA ALA A 345 15.18 -22.17 3.55
C ALA A 345 16.26 -22.48 2.49
N GLY A 346 17.24 -21.60 2.31
CA GLY A 346 18.32 -21.75 1.34
C GLY A 346 19.33 -20.61 1.41
N PRO A 347 20.33 -20.59 0.51
CA PRO A 347 21.26 -19.48 0.41
C PRO A 347 20.53 -18.18 0.10
N VAL A 348 21.07 -17.07 0.61
CA VAL A 348 20.50 -15.73 0.43
C VAL A 348 21.34 -14.96 -0.58
N GLY A 349 20.77 -13.94 -1.24
CA GLY A 349 21.44 -13.21 -2.32
C GLY A 349 22.78 -12.58 -1.92
N TYR A 350 22.98 -12.29 -0.64
CA TYR A 350 24.23 -11.78 -0.08
C TYR A 350 25.38 -12.83 -0.03
N ASN A 351 25.08 -14.12 -0.05
CA ASN A 351 26.10 -15.17 0.07
C ASN A 351 26.95 -15.27 -1.20
N ARG A 352 28.26 -15.52 -1.05
CA ARG A 352 29.18 -15.74 -2.18
C ARG A 352 28.75 -16.95 -3.00
N THR A 353 28.90 -16.87 -4.33
CA THR A 353 28.54 -17.92 -5.29
C THR A 353 29.14 -19.28 -4.97
N ALA A 354 30.37 -19.33 -4.44
CA ALA A 354 31.03 -20.59 -4.06
C ALA A 354 30.25 -21.41 -3.01
N GLY A 355 29.37 -20.78 -2.22
CA GLY A 355 28.51 -21.47 -1.25
C GLY A 355 27.12 -21.82 -1.79
N TRP A 356 26.84 -21.61 -3.07
CA TRP A 356 25.56 -21.97 -3.67
C TRP A 356 25.56 -23.44 -4.11
N PRO A 357 24.48 -24.19 -3.80
CA PRO A 357 24.38 -25.61 -4.15
C PRO A 357 24.24 -25.79 -5.66
N THR A 358 24.71 -26.93 -6.16
CA THR A 358 24.47 -27.34 -7.55
C THR A 358 23.00 -27.73 -7.76
N PRO A 359 22.49 -27.70 -9.00
CA PRO A 359 21.13 -28.16 -9.28
C PRO A 359 20.83 -29.56 -8.74
N ALA A 360 21.79 -30.50 -8.84
CA ALA A 360 21.64 -31.86 -8.31
C ALA A 360 21.46 -31.88 -6.79
N GLN A 361 22.25 -31.08 -6.05
CA GLN A 361 22.13 -30.95 -4.60
C GLN A 361 20.78 -30.33 -4.19
N VAL A 362 20.30 -29.34 -4.95
CA VAL A 362 18.98 -28.73 -4.71
C VAL A 362 17.86 -29.72 -4.97
N LEU A 363 17.92 -30.48 -6.07
CA LEU A 363 16.92 -31.52 -6.37
C LEU A 363 16.89 -32.60 -5.28
N GLU A 364 18.06 -33.11 -4.86
CA GLU A 364 18.17 -34.08 -3.77
C GLU A 364 17.61 -33.52 -2.45
N HIS A 365 17.83 -32.23 -2.17
CA HIS A 365 17.22 -31.57 -1.02
C HIS A 365 15.69 -31.49 -1.16
N MET A 366 15.17 -31.07 -2.33
CA MET A 366 13.74 -30.99 -2.62
C MET A 366 13.03 -32.35 -2.56
N ASP A 367 13.71 -33.43 -2.87
CA ASP A 367 13.18 -34.79 -2.74
C ASP A 367 13.05 -35.24 -1.28
N ARG A 368 13.97 -34.77 -0.43
CA ARG A 368 14.00 -35.07 1.02
C ARG A 368 13.06 -34.19 1.84
N VAL A 369 12.62 -33.05 1.32
CA VAL A 369 11.81 -32.09 2.09
C VAL A 369 10.47 -31.78 1.45
N SER A 370 9.58 -31.17 2.22
CA SER A 370 8.28 -30.69 1.79
C SER A 370 7.92 -29.39 2.52
N PRO A 371 7.01 -28.57 1.95
CA PRO A 371 6.39 -27.49 2.70
C PRO A 371 5.73 -28.05 3.97
N ARG A 372 5.80 -27.29 5.06
CA ARG A 372 5.20 -27.70 6.35
C ARG A 372 3.69 -27.88 6.29
N VAL A 373 3.01 -27.15 5.41
CA VAL A 373 1.55 -27.21 5.26
C VAL A 373 1.22 -28.28 4.24
N VAL A 374 0.68 -29.40 4.71
CA VAL A 374 0.17 -30.49 3.87
C VAL A 374 -0.96 -29.96 2.98
N GLY A 375 -0.92 -30.25 1.68
CA GLY A 375 -1.90 -29.76 0.71
C GLY A 375 -1.68 -28.33 0.23
N ALA A 376 -0.58 -27.66 0.63
CA ALA A 376 -0.16 -26.37 0.08
C ALA A 376 0.68 -26.51 -1.22
N GLU A 377 0.67 -27.69 -1.84
CA GLU A 377 1.45 -28.01 -3.05
C GLU A 377 0.85 -27.42 -4.33
N GLU A 378 -0.36 -26.87 -4.26
CA GLU A 378 -0.94 -26.09 -5.35
C GLU A 378 -0.17 -24.78 -5.52
N GLN A 379 0.80 -24.74 -6.44
CA GLN A 379 1.76 -23.64 -6.51
C GLN A 379 1.37 -22.49 -7.44
N PHE A 380 0.44 -22.71 -8.39
CA PHE A 380 0.17 -21.77 -9.48
C PHE A 380 -0.99 -20.80 -9.22
N GLY A 381 -1.13 -20.38 -7.96
CA GLY A 381 -2.15 -19.42 -7.55
C GLY A 381 -3.49 -20.06 -7.22
N ARG A 382 -4.39 -19.25 -6.71
CA ARG A 382 -5.77 -19.66 -6.41
C ARG A 382 -6.72 -18.96 -7.38
N TYR A 383 -7.93 -19.44 -7.55
CA TYR A 383 -8.95 -18.85 -8.42
C TYR A 383 -10.25 -18.68 -7.65
N PRO A 384 -10.98 -17.57 -7.86
CA PRO A 384 -12.32 -17.41 -7.31
C PRO A 384 -13.24 -18.57 -7.74
N GLY A 385 -14.12 -18.99 -6.83
CA GLY A 385 -15.11 -20.05 -7.10
C GLY A 385 -14.58 -21.49 -7.00
N LEU A 386 -13.27 -21.68 -6.80
CA LEU A 386 -12.71 -23.00 -6.51
C LEU A 386 -12.55 -23.22 -5.00
N ALA A 387 -12.86 -24.44 -4.56
CA ALA A 387 -12.61 -24.88 -3.20
C ALA A 387 -11.15 -25.36 -3.08
N TYR A 388 -10.48 -24.90 -2.03
CA TYR A 388 -9.10 -25.26 -1.74
C TYR A 388 -9.04 -26.05 -0.44
N PRO A 389 -8.28 -27.16 -0.37
CA PRO A 389 -8.23 -28.00 0.83
C PRO A 389 -7.63 -27.26 2.04
N VAL A 390 -6.76 -26.30 1.78
CA VAL A 390 -6.06 -25.51 2.80
C VAL A 390 -6.47 -24.05 2.67
N ALA A 391 -6.82 -23.36 3.76
CA ALA A 391 -7.09 -21.92 3.71
C ALA A 391 -5.83 -21.10 3.38
N ARG A 392 -5.98 -19.99 2.65
CA ARG A 392 -4.85 -19.17 2.17
C ARG A 392 -3.94 -18.67 3.30
N ASP A 393 -4.51 -18.28 4.44
CA ASP A 393 -3.74 -17.69 5.52
C ASP A 393 -3.00 -18.75 6.34
N VAL A 394 -3.42 -20.03 6.27
CA VAL A 394 -2.62 -21.14 6.79
C VAL A 394 -1.30 -21.24 6.03
N VAL A 395 -1.30 -21.04 4.70
CA VAL A 395 -0.09 -21.02 3.88
C VAL A 395 0.74 -19.76 4.12
N ARG A 396 0.09 -18.59 4.14
CA ARG A 396 0.79 -17.29 4.27
C ARG A 396 1.42 -17.07 5.65
N LEU A 397 0.87 -17.67 6.70
CA LEU A 397 1.34 -17.54 8.09
C LEU A 397 2.10 -18.78 8.58
N ALA A 398 2.32 -19.78 7.71
CA ALA A 398 3.08 -20.97 8.09
C ALA A 398 4.53 -20.60 8.46
N ASP A 399 5.13 -21.42 9.32
CA ASP A 399 6.58 -21.45 9.46
C ASP A 399 7.19 -21.84 8.09
N PRO A 400 8.04 -20.98 7.49
CA PRO A 400 8.58 -21.19 6.16
C PRO A 400 9.72 -22.23 6.13
N THR A 401 10.14 -22.77 7.27
CA THR A 401 11.15 -23.83 7.30
C THR A 401 10.60 -25.15 6.74
N PRO A 402 11.31 -25.79 5.79
CA PRO A 402 10.87 -27.05 5.21
C PRO A 402 10.94 -28.18 6.23
N VAL A 403 10.10 -29.20 6.06
CA VAL A 403 10.09 -30.41 6.90
C VAL A 403 10.51 -31.63 6.09
N SER A 404 11.11 -32.63 6.74
CA SER A 404 11.45 -33.90 6.10
C SER A 404 10.21 -34.55 5.50
N ARG A 405 10.32 -35.00 4.25
CA ARG A 405 9.27 -35.76 3.59
C ARG A 405 9.23 -37.17 4.19
N PRO A 406 8.05 -37.72 4.54
CA PRO A 406 7.96 -39.11 4.94
C PRO A 406 8.45 -40.03 3.79
N PRO A 407 9.02 -41.21 4.09
CA PRO A 407 9.42 -42.16 3.06
C PRO A 407 8.22 -42.44 2.15
N ARG A 408 8.41 -42.40 0.83
CA ARG A 408 7.39 -42.90 -0.10
C ARG A 408 7.07 -44.34 0.32
N GLN A 409 5.84 -44.61 0.77
CA GLN A 409 5.38 -45.99 0.78
C GLN A 409 5.47 -46.48 -0.67
N PRO A 410 6.10 -47.64 -0.93
CA PRO A 410 6.08 -48.20 -2.28
C PRO A 410 4.61 -48.37 -2.64
N THR A 411 4.16 -47.62 -3.65
CA THR A 411 2.87 -47.86 -4.27
C THR A 411 2.85 -49.33 -4.64
N GLY A 412 1.95 -50.09 -4.00
CA GLY A 412 1.77 -51.51 -4.30
C GLY A 412 1.72 -51.67 -5.81
N SER A 413 2.52 -52.61 -6.31
CA SER A 413 2.51 -53.03 -7.71
C SER A 413 1.07 -53.13 -8.19
N VAL A 414 0.67 -52.24 -9.09
CA VAL A 414 -0.54 -52.46 -9.88
C VAL A 414 -0.29 -53.79 -10.60
N PRO A 415 -1.08 -54.84 -10.38
CA PRO A 415 -0.90 -56.08 -11.13
C PRO A 415 -1.07 -55.73 -12.62
N ALA A 416 -0.12 -56.19 -13.43
CA ALA A 416 -0.19 -56.06 -14.88
C ALA A 416 -1.53 -56.64 -15.36
N PRO A 417 -2.21 -56.02 -16.34
CA PRO A 417 -3.41 -56.61 -16.90
C PRO A 417 -3.03 -57.98 -17.48
N GLU A 418 -3.76 -59.02 -17.06
CA GLU A 418 -3.69 -60.34 -17.70
C GLU A 418 -3.91 -60.16 -19.21
N ALA A 419 -2.95 -60.63 -19.99
CA ALA A 419 -3.09 -60.71 -21.42
C ALA A 419 -4.25 -61.66 -21.72
N GLY A 420 -5.36 -61.11 -22.18
CA GLY A 420 -6.49 -61.89 -22.69
C GLY A 420 -6.03 -62.78 -23.84
N GLU A 421 -6.43 -64.05 -23.78
CA GLU A 421 -6.28 -64.99 -24.88
C GLU A 421 -7.06 -64.52 -26.13
N PRO A 422 -6.60 -64.88 -27.34
CA PRO A 422 -7.24 -64.47 -28.56
C PRO A 422 -8.43 -65.38 -28.94
N PHE A 423 -9.49 -64.72 -29.41
CA PHE A 423 -10.74 -65.18 -30.05
C PHE A 423 -11.96 -65.40 -29.16
#